data_AF-A0A091INM0-F1
#
_entry.id   AF-A0A091INM0-F1
#
_cell.length_a   1.000
_cell.length_b   1.000
_cell.length_c   1.000
_cell.angle_alpha   90.00
_cell.angle_beta   90.00
_cell.angle_gamma   90.00
#
_symmetry.space_group_name_H-M   'P 1'
#
loop_
_entity.id
_entity.type
_entity.pdbx_description
1 polymer ?
#
loop_
_entity_poly.entity_id
_entity_poly.type
_entity_poly.pdbx_seq_one_letter_code
_entity_poly.pdbx_strand_id
1 'polypeptide(L)'
;RNKELLAKAMGMHKNSENMNDPSRFSAVLHTYEMLRLHGWEKFRTSTYPFLTYETGSSIIRKLFAACEKDIRQRIKSTLAALGIPSLNDTMTDSKEGVMEQIRSLLRYSYHQNNSDIFKKIVMQTEIDPGTASQRQFMVQCCQVYCLLLLQDPPVQAVWNLQESSLKSSEHVDKK
;
A
#
# COMPACT_ATOMS: atom_id res chain seq x y z
N ARG A 1 -5.64 -4.27 40.83
CA ARG A 1 -4.25 -4.81 40.82
C ARG A 1 -3.84 -5.50 39.52
N ASN A 2 -4.27 -6.74 39.21
CA ASN A 2 -3.82 -7.41 37.95
C ASN A 2 -4.40 -6.78 36.67
N LYS A 3 -5.66 -6.31 36.69
CA LYS A 3 -6.27 -5.59 35.56
C LYS A 3 -5.62 -4.23 35.28
N GLU A 4 -5.17 -3.51 36.31
CA GLU A 4 -4.45 -2.24 36.16
C GLU A 4 -3.02 -2.44 35.67
N LEU A 5 -2.34 -3.51 36.11
CA LEU A 5 -1.02 -3.85 35.59
C LEU A 5 -1.09 -4.28 34.11
N LEU A 6 -2.15 -5.00 33.72
CA LEU A 6 -2.40 -5.35 32.32
C LEU A 6 -2.73 -4.10 31.47
N ALA A 7 -3.60 -3.21 31.96
CA ALA A 7 -3.94 -1.96 31.27
C ALA A 7 -2.74 -1.01 31.15
N LYS A 8 -1.84 -0.99 32.15
CA LYS A 8 -0.61 -0.20 32.14
C LYS A 8 0.44 -0.81 31.21
N ALA A 9 0.57 -2.13 31.16
CA ALA A 9 1.44 -2.83 30.20
C ALA A 9 0.93 -2.70 28.75
N MET A 10 -0.38 -2.82 28.53
CA MET A 10 -1.02 -2.60 27.22
C MET A 10 -1.01 -1.13 26.79
N GLY A 11 -1.03 -0.19 27.74
CA GLY A 11 -0.89 1.25 27.49
C GLY A 11 0.52 1.68 27.09
N MET A 12 1.55 0.96 27.53
CA MET A 12 2.95 1.25 27.19
C MET A 12 3.35 0.81 25.77
N HIS A 13 2.58 -0.06 25.12
CA HIS A 13 2.84 -0.56 23.77
C HIS A 13 2.10 0.18 22.64
N LYS A 14 1.31 1.22 22.96
CA LYS A 14 0.37 1.80 21.99
C LYS A 14 0.99 2.60 20.83
N ASN A 15 2.26 2.98 20.89
CA ASN A 15 2.85 3.90 19.90
C ASN A 15 4.21 3.47 19.31
N SER A 16 4.72 2.28 19.63
CA SER A 16 6.00 1.82 19.04
C SER A 16 5.74 0.72 18.04
N GLU A 17 6.02 1.01 16.77
CA GLU A 17 6.04 -0.02 15.74
C GLU A 17 7.09 -1.08 16.06
N ASN A 18 6.80 -2.33 15.69
CA ASN A 18 7.82 -3.37 15.74
C ASN A 18 8.90 -3.07 14.69
N MET A 19 10.09 -2.65 15.13
CA MET A 19 11.21 -2.30 14.25
C MET A 19 11.78 -3.50 13.46
N ASN A 20 11.35 -4.72 13.76
CA ASN A 20 11.67 -5.91 12.98
C ASN A 20 10.58 -6.27 11.97
N ASP A 21 9.42 -5.60 12.00
CA ASP A 21 8.36 -5.79 11.00
C ASP A 21 8.65 -4.92 9.77
N PRO A 22 8.92 -5.51 8.59
CA PRO A 22 9.09 -4.77 7.35
C PRO A 22 7.77 -4.21 6.79
N SER A 23 6.62 -4.66 7.30
CA SER A 23 5.28 -4.18 6.95
C SER A 23 4.79 -3.06 7.86
N ARG A 24 5.63 -2.61 8.80
CA ARG A 24 5.35 -1.46 9.66
C ARG A 24 5.13 -0.20 8.81
N PHE A 25 4.27 0.70 9.27
CA PHE A 25 3.88 1.92 8.59
C PHE A 25 5.09 2.76 8.19
N SER A 26 6.06 3.02 9.08
CA SER A 26 7.23 3.83 8.73
C SER A 26 8.07 3.24 7.59
N ALA A 27 8.25 1.92 7.56
CA ALA A 27 9.00 1.24 6.50
C ALA A 27 8.24 1.25 5.17
N VAL A 28 6.92 1.03 5.22
CA VAL A 28 6.05 1.06 4.05
C VAL A 28 5.98 2.49 3.47
N LEU A 29 5.84 3.50 4.33
CA LEU A 29 5.81 4.91 3.92
C LEU A 29 7.13 5.34 3.28
N HIS A 30 8.26 5.01 3.91
CA HIS A 30 9.57 5.28 3.33
C HIS A 30 9.73 4.61 1.96
N THR A 31 9.29 3.36 1.82
CA THR A 31 9.32 2.64 0.53
C THR A 31 8.45 3.33 -0.51
N TYR A 32 7.28 3.83 -0.13
CA TYR A 32 6.38 4.59 -1.00
C TYR A 32 7.04 5.89 -1.47
N GLU A 33 7.67 6.64 -0.56
CA GLU A 33 8.39 7.87 -0.90
C GLU A 33 9.56 7.61 -1.86
N MET A 34 10.33 6.55 -1.62
CA MET A 34 11.43 6.15 -2.51
C MET A 34 10.93 5.75 -3.90
N LEU A 35 9.81 5.01 -3.98
CA LEU A 35 9.18 4.68 -5.26
C LEU A 35 8.66 5.94 -5.97
N ARG A 36 8.05 6.86 -5.23
CA ARG A 36 7.48 8.11 -5.78
C ARG A 36 8.56 9.06 -6.29
N LEU A 37 9.64 9.25 -5.53
CA LEU A 37 10.69 10.23 -5.86
C LEU A 37 11.72 9.67 -6.85
N HIS A 38 12.15 8.42 -6.66
CA HIS A 38 13.25 7.84 -7.43
C HIS A 38 12.81 6.74 -8.39
N GLY A 39 11.91 5.85 -7.94
CA GLY A 39 11.39 4.77 -8.78
C GLY A 39 10.63 5.28 -10.00
N TRP A 40 9.87 6.35 -9.83
CA TRP A 40 9.08 6.98 -10.88
C TRP A 40 9.92 7.45 -12.06
N GLU A 41 11.00 8.17 -11.82
CA GLU A 41 11.80 8.74 -12.90
C GLU A 41 12.46 7.63 -13.74
N LYS A 42 12.91 6.57 -13.07
CA LYS A 42 13.40 5.37 -13.74
C LYS A 42 12.31 4.67 -14.56
N PHE A 43 11.10 4.55 -14.01
CA PHE A 43 9.96 3.98 -14.74
C PHE A 43 9.64 4.79 -16.01
N ARG A 44 9.57 6.12 -15.87
CA ARG A 44 9.22 7.05 -16.95
C ARG A 44 10.20 7.04 -18.11
N THR A 45 11.50 6.97 -17.79
CA THR A 45 12.60 7.02 -18.76
C THR A 45 12.98 5.65 -19.34
N SER A 46 12.49 4.56 -18.76
CA SER A 46 12.78 3.19 -19.23
C SER A 46 12.04 2.74 -20.50
N THR A 47 11.19 3.60 -21.07
CA THR A 47 10.49 3.36 -22.35
C THR A 47 10.86 4.44 -23.35
N TYR A 48 11.01 4.08 -24.63
CA TYR A 48 11.09 5.06 -25.71
C TYR A 48 9.86 4.94 -26.62
N PRO A 49 9.13 6.03 -26.89
CA PRO A 49 9.31 7.36 -26.31
C PRO A 49 9.03 7.38 -24.80
N PHE A 50 9.65 8.32 -24.08
CA PHE A 50 9.46 8.46 -22.63
C PHE A 50 7.99 8.63 -22.29
N LEU A 51 7.56 8.04 -21.17
CA LEU A 51 6.20 8.22 -20.70
C LEU A 51 5.98 9.70 -20.33
N THR A 52 4.87 10.25 -20.81
CA THR A 52 4.41 11.55 -20.33
C THR A 52 3.92 11.40 -18.89
N TYR A 53 3.90 12.52 -18.18
CA TYR A 53 3.38 12.58 -16.82
C TYR A 53 1.94 12.08 -16.73
N GLU A 54 1.08 12.53 -17.63
CA GLU A 54 -0.34 12.16 -17.67
C GLU A 54 -0.52 10.66 -17.90
N THR A 55 0.20 10.09 -18.86
CA THR A 55 0.10 8.65 -19.19
C THR A 55 0.57 7.81 -18.02
N GLY A 56 1.72 8.11 -17.43
CA GLY A 56 2.22 7.33 -16.31
C GLY A 56 1.39 7.53 -15.03
N SER A 57 0.87 8.73 -14.76
CA SER A 57 -0.08 8.95 -13.65
C SER A 57 -1.37 8.14 -13.83
N SER A 58 -1.87 8.07 -15.07
CA SER A 58 -3.01 7.22 -15.42
C SER A 58 -2.74 5.73 -15.16
N ILE A 59 -1.52 5.25 -15.48
CA ILE A 59 -1.07 3.89 -15.16
C ILE A 59 -1.09 3.66 -13.63
N ILE A 60 -0.48 4.55 -12.84
CA ILE A 60 -0.48 4.41 -11.37
C ILE A 60 -1.89 4.35 -10.81
N ARG A 61 -2.79 5.23 -11.27
CA ARG A 61 -4.19 5.25 -10.82
C ARG A 61 -4.92 3.94 -11.14
N LYS A 62 -4.67 3.35 -12.32
CA LYS A 62 -5.21 2.02 -12.68
C LYS A 62 -4.68 0.92 -11.76
N LEU A 63 -3.38 0.94 -11.44
CA LEU A 63 -2.78 0.00 -10.47
C LEU A 63 -3.42 0.13 -9.09
N PHE A 64 -3.61 1.36 -8.61
CA PHE A 64 -4.23 1.63 -7.30
C PHE A 64 -5.67 1.15 -7.25
N ALA A 65 -6.47 1.44 -8.29
CA ALA A 65 -7.84 0.95 -8.39
C ALA A 65 -7.92 -0.59 -8.39
N ALA A 66 -6.97 -1.27 -9.04
CA ALA A 66 -6.91 -2.72 -9.04
C ALA A 66 -6.52 -3.28 -7.66
N CYS A 67 -5.59 -2.64 -6.95
CA CYS A 67 -5.24 -2.99 -5.57
C CYS A 67 -6.44 -2.86 -4.63
N GLU A 68 -7.18 -1.74 -4.70
CA GLU A 68 -8.40 -1.54 -3.90
C GLU A 68 -9.47 -2.58 -4.23
N LYS A 69 -9.62 -2.95 -5.50
CA LYS A 69 -10.54 -4.01 -5.92
C LYS A 69 -10.13 -5.37 -5.36
N ASP A 70 -8.86 -5.73 -5.45
CA ASP A 70 -8.33 -7.01 -4.95
C ASP A 70 -8.47 -7.12 -3.42
N ILE A 71 -8.10 -6.08 -2.67
CA ILE A 71 -8.27 -6.05 -1.21
C ILE A 71 -9.76 -6.18 -0.83
N ARG A 72 -10.65 -5.41 -1.45
CA ARG A 72 -12.10 -5.52 -1.19
C ARG A 72 -12.62 -6.93 -1.48
N GLN A 73 -12.18 -7.54 -2.57
CA GLN A 73 -12.60 -8.89 -2.92
C GLN A 73 -12.08 -9.91 -1.90
N ARG A 74 -10.83 -9.79 -1.45
CA ARG A 74 -10.26 -10.69 -0.43
C ARG A 74 -10.95 -10.54 0.92
N ILE A 75 -11.19 -9.31 1.38
CA ILE A 75 -11.97 -9.05 2.60
C ILE A 75 -13.34 -9.72 2.50
N LYS A 76 -14.06 -9.52 1.38
CA LYS A 76 -15.36 -10.13 1.15
C LYS A 76 -15.29 -11.66 1.17
N SER A 77 -14.30 -12.26 0.51
CA SER A 77 -14.09 -13.71 0.50
C SER A 77 -13.75 -14.26 1.90
N THR A 78 -12.92 -13.54 2.68
CA THR A 78 -12.59 -13.92 4.06
C THR A 78 -13.81 -13.87 4.96
N LEU A 79 -14.62 -12.80 4.89
CA LEU A 79 -15.87 -12.70 5.65
C LEU A 79 -16.84 -13.84 5.32
N ALA A 80 -17.01 -14.14 4.02
CA ALA A 80 -17.86 -15.23 3.57
C ALA A 80 -17.37 -16.59 4.07
N ALA A 81 -16.05 -16.85 4.04
CA ALA A 81 -15.46 -18.08 4.56
C ALA A 81 -15.64 -18.24 6.08
N LEU A 82 -15.72 -17.12 6.81
CA LEU A 82 -15.99 -17.10 8.25
C LEU A 82 -17.50 -17.11 8.58
N GLY A 83 -18.38 -17.14 7.58
CA GLY A 83 -19.83 -17.07 7.78
C GLY A 83 -20.32 -15.71 8.33
N ILE A 84 -19.50 -14.66 8.22
CA ILE A 84 -19.83 -13.33 8.71
C ILE A 84 -20.59 -12.57 7.60
N PRO A 85 -21.81 -12.07 7.87
CA PRO A 85 -22.54 -11.23 6.91
C PRO A 85 -21.73 -10.03 6.46
N SER A 86 -21.97 -9.54 5.25
CA SER A 86 -21.24 -8.37 4.73
C SER A 86 -21.36 -7.19 5.71
N LEU A 87 -20.27 -6.47 5.94
CA LEU A 87 -20.17 -5.36 6.88
C LEU A 87 -21.00 -4.10 6.52
N ASN A 88 -21.91 -4.19 5.53
CA ASN A 88 -22.76 -3.08 5.11
C ASN A 88 -23.80 -2.68 6.16
N ASP A 89 -24.14 -3.58 7.08
CA ASP A 89 -24.97 -3.25 8.24
C ASP A 89 -24.12 -2.55 9.30
N THR A 90 -24.61 -1.43 9.84
CA THR A 90 -24.05 -0.61 10.94
C THR A 90 -22.82 -1.21 11.64
N MET A 91 -21.67 -0.54 11.48
CA MET A 91 -20.41 -0.85 12.16
C MET A 91 -20.61 -0.82 13.68
N THR A 92 -20.45 -1.97 14.32
CA THR A 92 -20.39 -2.12 15.78
C THR A 92 -18.93 -2.33 16.18
N ASP A 93 -18.55 -2.03 17.42
CA ASP A 93 -17.18 -2.23 17.93
C ASP A 93 -16.62 -3.65 17.66
N SER A 94 -17.49 -4.65 17.68
CA SER A 94 -17.14 -6.04 17.33
C SER A 94 -16.77 -6.25 15.87
N LYS A 95 -17.39 -5.50 14.94
CA LYS A 95 -17.10 -5.55 13.50
C LYS A 95 -15.80 -4.81 13.16
N GLU A 96 -15.49 -3.75 13.90
CA GLU A 96 -14.23 -3.01 13.77
C GLU A 96 -13.04 -3.90 14.15
N GLY A 97 -13.11 -4.59 15.29
CA GLY A 97 -12.07 -5.54 15.70
C GLY A 97 -11.90 -6.75 14.76
N VAL A 98 -12.97 -7.18 14.07
CA VAL A 98 -12.87 -8.21 13.01
C VAL A 98 -12.15 -7.66 11.79
N MET A 99 -12.43 -6.43 11.39
CA MET A 99 -11.77 -5.80 10.25
C MET A 99 -10.28 -5.56 10.49
N GLU A 100 -9.89 -5.15 11.70
CA GLU A 100 -8.49 -5.07 12.12
C GLU A 100 -7.77 -6.41 11.96
N GLN A 101 -8.40 -7.51 12.43
CA GLN A 101 -7.84 -8.86 12.31
C GLN A 101 -7.72 -9.31 10.84
N ILE A 102 -8.73 -9.03 10.01
CA ILE A 102 -8.68 -9.34 8.57
C ILE A 102 -7.56 -8.53 7.90
N ARG A 103 -7.42 -7.24 8.19
CA ARG A 103 -6.33 -6.41 7.63
C ARG A 103 -4.96 -6.95 8.05
N SER A 104 -4.79 -7.32 9.33
CA SER A 104 -3.56 -7.91 9.83
C SER A 104 -3.21 -9.24 9.12
N LEU A 105 -4.20 -10.11 8.93
CA LEU A 105 -4.05 -11.37 8.20
C LEU A 105 -3.64 -11.13 6.74
N LEU A 106 -4.31 -10.18 6.07
CA LEU A 106 -3.98 -9.82 4.69
C LEU A 106 -2.58 -9.21 4.63
N ARG A 107 -2.19 -8.32 5.55
CA ARG A 107 -0.86 -7.73 5.60
C ARG A 107 0.22 -8.82 5.72
N TYR A 108 0.01 -9.78 6.63
CA TYR A 108 0.90 -10.93 6.76
C TYR A 108 0.99 -11.76 5.48
N SER A 109 -0.16 -12.05 4.85
CA SER A 109 -0.20 -12.77 3.58
C SER A 109 0.56 -12.03 2.48
N TYR A 110 0.37 -10.72 2.37
CA TYR A 110 1.01 -9.88 1.35
C TYR A 110 2.51 -9.78 1.54
N HIS A 111 2.97 -9.84 2.80
CA HIS A 111 4.39 -9.88 3.12
C HIS A 111 5.03 -11.23 2.78
N GLN A 112 4.36 -12.35 3.09
CA GLN A 112 4.89 -13.71 2.85
C GLN A 112 4.89 -14.12 1.37
N ASN A 113 4.05 -13.51 0.54
CA ASN A 113 3.96 -13.88 -0.87
C ASN A 113 5.09 -13.24 -1.69
N ASN A 114 5.82 -14.07 -2.44
CA ASN A 114 6.98 -13.72 -3.29
C ASN A 114 6.60 -12.93 -4.57
N SER A 115 5.83 -11.85 -4.42
CA SER A 115 5.35 -10.97 -5.49
C SER A 115 4.24 -11.52 -6.40
N ASP A 116 3.85 -12.80 -6.31
CA ASP A 116 2.89 -13.39 -7.25
C ASP A 116 1.48 -12.81 -7.16
N ILE A 117 1.05 -12.43 -5.95
CA ILE A 117 -0.21 -11.69 -5.77
C ILE A 117 -0.17 -10.39 -6.58
N PHE A 118 0.90 -9.61 -6.44
CA PHE A 118 1.02 -8.32 -7.11
C PHE A 118 1.17 -8.46 -8.62
N LYS A 119 1.88 -9.50 -9.11
CA LYS A 119 1.89 -9.82 -10.54
C LYS A 119 0.50 -10.08 -11.08
N LYS A 120 -0.34 -10.83 -10.34
CA LYS A 120 -1.74 -11.07 -10.71
C LYS A 120 -2.56 -9.78 -10.73
N ILE A 121 -2.39 -8.90 -9.76
CA ILE A 121 -3.06 -7.59 -9.72
C ILE A 121 -2.66 -6.77 -10.96
N VAL A 122 -1.35 -6.68 -11.28
CA VAL A 122 -0.86 -5.95 -12.45
C VAL A 122 -1.47 -6.52 -13.74
N MET A 123 -1.51 -7.85 -13.92
CA MET A 123 -2.11 -8.48 -15.10
C MET A 123 -3.59 -8.12 -15.30
N GLN A 124 -4.33 -7.87 -14.22
CA GLN A 124 -5.74 -7.48 -14.29
C GLN A 124 -5.98 -6.03 -14.74
N THR A 125 -4.93 -5.21 -14.84
CA THR A 125 -5.06 -3.80 -15.23
C THR A 125 -5.05 -3.57 -16.74
N GLU A 126 -4.79 -4.61 -17.53
CA GLU A 126 -4.62 -4.54 -19.00
C GLU A 126 -3.56 -3.50 -19.43
N ILE A 127 -2.68 -3.12 -18.51
CA ILE A 127 -1.53 -2.26 -18.79
C ILE A 127 -0.47 -3.14 -19.43
N ASP A 128 0.06 -2.74 -20.59
CA ASP A 128 1.23 -3.39 -21.14
C ASP A 128 2.42 -3.20 -20.17
N PRO A 129 2.93 -4.28 -19.55
CA PRO A 129 3.99 -4.17 -18.57
C PRO A 129 5.33 -3.70 -19.16
N GLY A 130 5.45 -3.61 -20.49
CA GLY A 130 6.64 -3.09 -21.17
C GLY A 130 7.91 -3.86 -20.78
N THR A 131 8.95 -3.12 -20.38
CA THR A 131 10.24 -3.72 -20.00
C THR A 131 10.18 -4.46 -18.65
N ALA A 132 11.18 -5.31 -18.37
CA ALA A 132 11.28 -5.98 -17.07
C ALA A 132 11.36 -5.00 -15.90
N SER A 133 12.03 -3.85 -16.07
CA SER A 133 12.11 -2.80 -15.05
C SER A 133 10.76 -2.13 -14.80
N GLN A 134 9.95 -1.95 -15.84
CA GLN A 134 8.60 -1.41 -15.68
C GLN A 134 7.68 -2.38 -14.95
N ARG A 135 7.71 -3.65 -15.35
CA ARG A 135 6.96 -4.70 -14.65
C ARG A 135 7.34 -4.76 -13.16
N GLN A 136 8.63 -4.68 -12.85
CA GLN A 136 9.11 -4.66 -11.46
C GLN A 136 8.59 -3.44 -10.70
N PHE A 137 8.66 -2.25 -11.31
CA PHE A 137 8.13 -1.03 -10.72
C PHE A 137 6.62 -1.13 -10.45
N MET A 138 5.83 -1.61 -11.41
CA MET A 138 4.38 -1.79 -11.24
C MET A 138 4.06 -2.76 -10.09
N VAL A 139 4.80 -3.87 -9.99
CA VAL A 139 4.66 -4.84 -8.89
C VAL A 139 4.98 -4.20 -7.54
N GLN A 140 6.07 -3.45 -7.44
CA GLN A 140 6.45 -2.75 -6.20
C GLN A 140 5.43 -1.66 -5.83
N CYS A 141 4.89 -0.96 -6.83
CA CYS A 141 3.85 0.04 -6.66
C CYS A 141 2.57 -0.59 -6.08
N CYS A 142 2.12 -1.71 -6.64
CA CYS A 142 1.00 -2.47 -6.07
C CYS A 142 1.29 -2.97 -4.66
N GLN A 143 2.50 -3.48 -4.41
CA GLN A 143 2.90 -3.98 -3.10
C GLN A 143 2.81 -2.91 -2.03
N VAL A 144 3.46 -1.76 -2.25
CA VAL A 144 3.49 -0.69 -1.26
C VAL A 144 2.10 -0.10 -1.05
N TYR A 145 1.32 0.08 -2.11
CA TYR A 145 -0.02 0.65 -2.01
C TYR A 145 -0.98 -0.28 -1.25
N CYS A 146 -0.93 -1.59 -1.53
CA CYS A 146 -1.71 -2.56 -0.76
C CYS A 146 -1.33 -2.53 0.72
N LEU A 147 -0.03 -2.46 1.05
CA LEU A 147 0.42 -2.41 2.43
C LEU A 147 -0.01 -1.12 3.15
N LEU A 148 -0.10 0.01 2.45
CA LEU A 148 -0.65 1.27 2.99
C LEU A 148 -2.15 1.17 3.29
N LEU A 149 -2.93 0.57 2.39
CA LEU A 149 -4.37 0.35 2.58
C LEU A 149 -4.69 -0.64 3.72
N LEU A 150 -3.73 -1.48 4.10
CA LEU A 150 -3.88 -2.46 5.17
C LEU A 150 -3.36 -1.97 6.53
N GLN A 151 -2.89 -0.72 6.63
CA GLN A 151 -2.51 -0.11 7.90
C GLN A 151 -3.73 0.18 8.78
N ASP A 152 -3.45 0.52 10.02
CA ASP A 152 -4.43 0.95 11.00
C ASP A 152 -4.06 2.33 11.57
N PRO A 153 -4.78 3.40 11.19
CA PRO A 153 -5.86 3.43 10.20
C PRO A 153 -5.36 3.21 8.76
N PRO A 154 -6.23 2.76 7.82
CA PRO A 154 -5.88 2.62 6.40
C PRO A 154 -5.42 3.94 5.78
N VAL A 155 -4.33 3.90 5.00
CA VAL A 155 -3.81 5.08 4.31
C VAL A 155 -4.05 4.96 2.81
N GLN A 156 -4.91 5.83 2.28
CA GLN A 156 -5.10 5.96 0.84
C GLN A 156 -4.07 6.96 0.30
N ALA A 157 -2.99 6.45 -0.28
CA ALA A 157 -1.96 7.30 -0.87
C ALA A 157 -2.44 7.91 -2.20
N VAL A 158 -2.26 9.22 -2.34
CA VAL A 158 -2.50 9.92 -3.59
C VAL A 158 -1.18 10.12 -4.31
N TRP A 159 -1.10 9.70 -5.57
CA TRP A 159 0.10 9.87 -6.40
C TRP A 159 0.20 11.30 -6.96
N ASN A 160 0.46 12.27 -6.07
CA ASN A 160 0.70 13.67 -6.43
C ASN A 160 2.20 13.92 -6.52
N LEU A 161 2.71 14.11 -7.74
CA LEU A 161 4.11 14.42 -7.99
C LEU A 161 4.36 15.93 -8.16
N GLN A 162 3.31 16.76 -8.25
CA GLN A 162 3.44 18.22 -8.39
C GLN A 162 4.09 18.87 -7.16
N GLU A 163 3.99 18.24 -5.98
CA GLU A 163 4.73 18.66 -4.77
C GLU A 163 6.22 18.33 -4.83
N SER A 164 6.63 17.34 -5.63
CA SER A 164 8.03 16.93 -5.75
C SER A 164 8.85 17.88 -6.64
N SER A 165 8.21 18.55 -7.62
CA SER A 165 8.87 19.58 -8.44
C SER A 165 9.12 20.88 -7.68
N LEU A 166 8.37 21.15 -6.61
CA LEU A 166 8.60 22.31 -5.74
C LEU A 166 9.83 22.13 -4.84
N LYS A 167 10.10 20.90 -4.35
CA LYS A 167 11.25 20.62 -3.48
C LYS A 167 12.58 20.51 -4.23
N SER A 168 12.58 20.19 -5.53
CA SER A 168 13.81 20.13 -6.32
C SER A 168 14.30 21.50 -6.80
N SER A 169 13.48 22.57 -6.70
CA SER A 169 13.86 23.91 -7.12
C SER A 169 14.52 24.75 -6.02
N GLU A 170 14.47 24.33 -4.75
CA GLU A 170 15.02 25.12 -3.62
C GLU A 170 16.51 24.88 -3.35
N HIS A 171 17.19 23.96 -4.05
CA HIS A 171 18.60 23.60 -3.79
C HIS A 171 19.54 23.68 -5.00
N VAL A 172 19.23 24.50 -6.01
CA VAL A 172 20.20 24.83 -7.07
C VAL A 172 20.22 26.34 -7.30
N ASP A 173 20.66 27.08 -6.29
CA ASP A 173 21.42 28.31 -6.53
C ASP A 173 22.22 28.66 -5.27
N LYS A 174 23.51 28.28 -5.29
CA LYS A 174 24.63 28.86 -4.53
C LYS A 174 25.92 28.11 -4.86
N LYS A 175 26.49 28.43 -6.03
CA LYS A 175 27.93 28.71 -6.14
C LYS A 175 28.26 29.41 -7.44
#